data_AF-A0ABD0VJQ1-F1
#
_entry.id   AF-A0ABD0VJQ1-F1
#
_cell.length_a   1.000
_cell.length_b   1.000
_cell.length_c   1.000
_cell.angle_alpha   90.00
_cell.angle_beta   90.00
_cell.angle_gamma   90.00
#
_symmetry.space_group_name_H-M   'P 1'
#
loop_
_entity.id
_entity.type
_entity.pdbx_description
1 polymer ?
#
loop_
_entity_poly.entity_id
_entity_poly.type
_entity_poly.pdbx_seq_one_letter_code
_entity_poly.pdbx_strand_id
1 'polypeptide(L)' 'MESVIKLQSLKEKEKCVASNFQMPLHYPRYSKAEYEKMQEWKLDCLLAEYGLPIAGDLEHKRNFAMGAFLWSH' A
#
# COMPACT_ATOMS: atom_id res chain seq x y z
N MET A 1 29.04 -20.20 -43.95
CA MET A 1 29.59 -19.91 -42.61
C MET A 1 28.88 -18.65 -42.13
N GLU A 2 27.64 -18.76 -41.65
CA GLU A 2 27.34 -19.36 -40.33
C GLU A 2 28.36 -18.77 -39.36
N SER A 3 28.02 -17.77 -38.56
CA SER A 3 27.18 -17.97 -37.38
C SER A 3 27.37 -16.73 -36.50
N VAL A 4 26.37 -16.48 -35.63
CA VAL A 4 26.55 -15.95 -34.25
C VAL A 4 27.08 -14.50 -34.14
N ILE A 5 26.45 -13.50 -33.52
CA ILE A 5 25.63 -13.40 -32.31
C ILE A 5 24.89 -12.05 -32.46
N LYS A 6 23.61 -12.01 -32.82
CA LYS A 6 22.46 -11.87 -31.89
C LYS A 6 22.80 -11.38 -30.46
N LEU A 7 23.02 -10.09 -30.30
CA LEU A 7 22.77 -9.37 -29.05
C LEU A 7 22.05 -8.06 -29.44
N GLN A 8 20.77 -8.12 -29.80
CA GLN A 8 19.68 -7.87 -28.86
C GLN A 8 20.11 -7.02 -27.66
N SER A 9 20.44 -5.76 -27.92
CA SER A 9 20.38 -4.71 -26.91
C SER A 9 18.90 -4.49 -26.57
N LEU A 10 18.41 -5.23 -25.59
CA LEU A 10 17.17 -4.90 -24.91
C LEU A 10 17.44 -3.60 -24.17
N LYS A 11 17.10 -2.48 -24.81
CA LYS A 11 17.01 -1.19 -24.12
C LYS A 11 15.80 -1.29 -23.20
N GLU A 12 16.02 -1.83 -22.00
CA GLU A 12 15.07 -1.79 -20.90
C GLU A 12 14.68 -0.32 -20.72
N LYS A 13 13.47 0.01 -21.18
CA LYS A 13 12.79 1.21 -20.76
C LYS A 13 12.60 1.02 -19.27
N GLU A 14 13.46 1.62 -18.49
CA GLU A 14 13.15 2.00 -17.13
C GLU A 14 11.95 2.94 -17.23
N LYS A 15 10.76 2.33 -17.26
CA LYS A 15 9.51 3.02 -17.05
C LYS A 15 9.60 3.36 -15.58
N CYS A 16 10.13 4.54 -15.28
CA CYS A 16 9.92 5.19 -14.00
C CYS A 16 8.40 5.29 -13.89
N VAL A 17 7.78 4.27 -13.29
CA VAL A 17 6.43 4.35 -12.79
C VAL A 17 6.58 5.36 -11.69
N ALA A 18 6.42 6.64 -12.04
CA ALA A 18 6.04 7.66 -11.10
C ALA A 18 4.70 7.16 -10.55
N SER A 19 4.77 6.29 -9.55
CA SER A 19 3.67 6.02 -8.64
C SER A 19 3.39 7.37 -8.03
N ASN A 20 2.46 8.09 -8.64
CA ASN A 20 2.00 9.39 -8.18
C ASN A 20 1.44 9.14 -6.78
N PHE A 21 2.28 9.30 -5.76
CA PHE A 21 1.84 9.34 -4.38
C PHE A 21 1.03 10.63 -4.26
N GLN A 22 -0.27 10.53 -4.56
CA GLN A 22 -1.21 11.58 -4.29
C GLN A 22 -1.35 11.62 -2.78
N MET A 23 -0.82 12.68 -2.16
CA MET A 23 -1.01 12.95 -0.74
C MET A 23 -2.51 12.97 -0.43
N PRO A 24 -3.06 11.97 0.28
CA PRO A 24 -4.48 11.93 0.56
C PRO A 24 -4.81 13.05 1.55
N LEU A 25 -5.58 14.04 1.13
CA LEU A 25 -6.08 15.10 2.01
C LEU A 25 -7.10 14.59 3.03
N HIS A 26 -7.65 13.38 2.83
CA HIS A 26 -8.79 12.85 3.59
C HIS A 26 -8.37 11.80 4.61
N TYR A 27 -7.76 12.26 5.71
CA TYR A 27 -7.42 11.38 6.81
C TYR A 27 -8.65 10.66 7.39
N PRO A 28 -8.58 9.36 7.72
CA PRO A 28 -9.75 8.59 8.13
C PRO A 28 -10.12 8.96 9.57
N ARG A 29 -11.31 9.53 9.76
CA ARG A 29 -11.83 9.92 11.09
C ARG A 29 -12.76 8.84 11.65
N TYR A 30 -12.29 7.61 11.66
CA TYR A 30 -13.03 6.50 12.27
C TYR A 30 -12.81 6.47 13.78
N SER A 31 -13.83 6.07 14.54
CA SER A 31 -13.69 5.83 15.98
C SER A 31 -13.07 4.46 16.25
N LYS A 32 -12.62 4.21 17.49
CA LYS A 32 -12.09 2.89 17.88
C LYS A 32 -13.09 1.76 17.59
N ALA A 33 -14.36 1.97 17.92
CA ALA A 33 -15.42 0.98 17.70
C ALA A 33 -15.66 0.69 16.22
N GLU A 34 -15.46 1.69 15.35
CA GLU A 34 -15.57 1.53 13.90
C GLU A 34 -14.42 0.66 13.36
N TYR A 35 -13.19 0.82 13.86
CA TYR A 35 -12.06 -0.05 13.50
C TYR A 35 -12.24 -1.49 13.98
N GLU A 36 -12.77 -1.69 15.19
CA GLU A 36 -13.05 -3.02 15.74
C GLU A 36 -14.11 -3.79 14.93
N LYS A 37 -15.10 -3.07 14.39
CA LYS A 37 -16.14 -3.63 13.50
C LYS A 37 -15.70 -3.70 12.03
N MET A 38 -14.58 -3.08 11.67
CA MET A 38 -14.12 -3.01 10.29
C MET A 38 -13.66 -4.40 9.80
N GLN A 39 -14.11 -4.77 8.61
CA GLN A 39 -13.72 -6.02 7.95
C GLN A 39 -12.31 -5.93 7.37
N GLU A 40 -11.69 -7.09 7.18
CA GLU A 40 -10.30 -7.27 6.67
C GLU A 40 -10.02 -6.46 5.43
N TRP A 41 -10.86 -6.63 4.41
CA TRP A 41 -10.70 -6.02 3.10
C TRP A 41 -10.71 -4.49 3.18
N LYS A 42 -11.50 -3.92 4.11
CA LYS A 42 -11.61 -2.47 4.26
C LYS A 42 -10.37 -1.91 4.96
N LEU A 43 -9.79 -2.65 5.91
CA LEU A 43 -8.50 -2.31 6.51
C LEU A 43 -7.37 -2.44 5.49
N ASP A 44 -7.39 -3.48 4.65
CA ASP A 44 -6.37 -3.68 3.62
C ASP A 44 -6.41 -2.61 2.56
N CYS A 45 -7.60 -2.24 2.07
CA CYS A 45 -7.78 -1.10 1.17
C CYS A 45 -7.27 0.19 1.83
N LEU A 46 -7.68 0.45 3.09
CA LEU A 46 -7.26 1.64 3.81
C LEU A 46 -5.74 1.70 3.93
N LEU A 47 -5.11 0.68 4.48
CA LEU A 47 -3.66 0.62 4.65
C LEU A 47 -2.94 0.75 3.29
N ALA A 48 -3.45 0.12 2.23
CA ALA A 48 -2.88 0.24 0.88
C ALA A 48 -2.98 1.68 0.32
N GLU A 49 -4.11 2.36 0.52
CA GLU A 49 -4.29 3.77 0.12
C GLU A 49 -3.30 4.71 0.81
N TYR A 50 -2.96 4.41 2.07
CA TYR A 50 -1.98 5.16 2.85
C TYR A 50 -0.53 4.67 2.68
N GLY A 51 -0.29 3.64 1.87
CA GLY A 51 1.04 3.04 1.70
C GLY A 51 1.58 2.37 2.97
N LEU A 52 0.69 1.93 3.86
CA LEU A 52 1.00 1.26 5.11
C LEU A 52 1.08 -0.27 4.91
N PRO A 53 1.87 -0.98 5.74
CA PRO A 53 2.04 -2.42 5.62
C PRO A 53 0.74 -3.16 5.98
N ILE A 54 0.22 -3.96 5.04
CA ILE A 54 -0.91 -4.89 5.21
C ILE A 54 -0.49 -6.27 5.73
N ALA A 55 0.66 -6.37 6.40
CA ALA A 55 1.24 -7.64 6.83
C ALA A 55 0.71 -8.05 8.22
N GLY A 56 0.35 -9.33 8.38
CA GLY A 56 -0.06 -9.93 9.65
C GLY A 56 -1.55 -10.30 9.72
N ASP A 57 -1.96 -10.72 10.91
CA ASP A 57 -3.35 -11.08 11.22
C ASP A 57 -4.27 -9.86 11.31
N LEU A 58 -5.57 -10.06 11.28
CA LEU A 58 -6.57 -9.00 11.41
C LEU A 58 -6.49 -8.19 12.67
N GLU A 59 -6.24 -8.83 13.79
CA GLU A 59 -6.10 -8.11 15.03
C GLU A 59 -4.88 -7.17 14.97
N HIS A 60 -3.80 -7.62 14.32
CA HIS A 60 -2.62 -6.81 14.09
C HIS A 60 -2.91 -5.63 13.17
N LYS A 61 -3.60 -5.85 12.05
CA LYS A 61 -3.99 -4.78 11.11
C LYS A 61 -4.88 -3.74 11.78
N ARG A 62 -5.82 -4.18 12.62
CA ARG A 62 -6.69 -3.28 13.42
C ARG A 62 -5.89 -2.46 14.41
N ASN A 63 -5.03 -3.10 15.21
CA ASN A 63 -4.20 -2.40 16.18
C ASN A 63 -3.26 -1.41 15.51
N PHE A 64 -2.68 -1.78 14.37
CA PHE A 64 -1.81 -0.91 13.58
C PHE A 64 -2.59 0.27 13.00
N ALA A 65 -3.75 0.04 12.37
CA ALA A 65 -4.60 1.10 11.84
C ALA A 65 -5.10 2.03 12.95
N MET A 66 -5.53 1.50 14.10
CA MET A 66 -5.90 2.31 15.26
C MET A 66 -4.72 3.15 15.73
N GLY A 67 -3.52 2.61 15.86
CA GLY A 67 -2.34 3.40 16.24
C GLY A 67 -1.93 4.44 15.19
N ALA A 68 -2.11 4.12 13.90
CA ALA A 68 -1.74 5.00 12.79
C ALA A 68 -2.76 6.12 12.53
N PHE A 69 -4.04 5.90 12.87
CA PHE A 69 -5.15 6.82 12.56
C PHE A 69 -5.87 7.42 13.78
N LEU A 70 -5.93 6.75 14.94
CA LEU A 70 -6.38 7.37 16.20
C LEU A 70 -5.19 8.08 16.84
N TRP A 71 -4.90 9.29 16.38
CA TRP A 71 -4.08 10.20 17.17
C TRP A 71 -4.91 10.77 18.31
N SER A 72 -4.54 10.43 19.55
CA SER A 72 -5.03 11.09 20.76
C SER A 72 -4.55 12.53 20.75
N HIS A 73 -5.48 13.50 20.77
CA HIS A 73 -5.17 14.90 21.00
C HIS A 73 -4.78 15.15 22.47
#